data_AF-L0HDV2-F1
#
_entry.id   AF-L0HDV2-F1
#
_cell.length_a   1.000
_cell.length_b   1.000
_cell.length_c   1.000
_cell.angle_alpha   90.00
_cell.angle_beta   90.00
_cell.angle_gamma   90.00
#
_symmetry.space_group_name_H-M   'P 1'
#
loop_
_entity.id
_entity.type
_entity.pdbx_description
1 polymer ?
#
loop_
_entity_poly.entity_id
_entity_poly.type
_entity_poly.pdbx_seq_one_letter_code
_entity_poly.pdbx_strand_id
1 'polypeptide(L)'
;MWAISRRWVLLIDSDSVQKKDAFSAVWIGYLGNAILPFRLGEIIRSYFLSKKSCISIVQLLTTIIIEKLFDICFLLGLFFVISLFLPLPSWIIFSGKLIAGLVLILIICLILIYKSKKSFQDVCLKIFSKLPLGKFRQYIEPCSNSFILGFKVFNNPFRFIQITLWTLIIWSFAFLLNSCILWSLGIDTWLPLSFMTLVVNNLGMVIPSMPSNIGVYHYLAIVTLSIFNINPVTALSYAILSHIINFGSFIIGGLIALIINREDIGSFFREALEAEK
;
A
#
# COMPACT_ATOMS: atom_id res chain seq x y z
N MET A 1 5.51 0.08 -10.91
CA MET A 1 4.62 1.27 -10.96
C MET A 1 3.51 1.20 -12.00
N TRP A 2 3.78 0.88 -13.27
CA TRP A 2 2.73 0.85 -14.30
C TRP A 2 1.58 -0.11 -13.95
N ALA A 3 1.90 -1.33 -13.51
CA ALA A 3 0.89 -2.30 -13.06
C ALA A 3 0.05 -1.80 -11.87
N ILE A 4 0.68 -1.11 -10.90
CA ILE A 4 0.00 -0.47 -9.75
C ILE A 4 -1.01 0.57 -10.25
N SER A 5 -0.59 1.44 -11.16
CA SER A 5 -1.46 2.45 -11.77
C SER A 5 -2.65 1.82 -12.51
N ARG A 6 -2.43 0.76 -13.30
CA ARG A 6 -3.51 0.07 -14.03
C ARG A 6 -4.51 -0.59 -13.09
N ARG A 7 -4.02 -1.25 -12.05
CA ARG A 7 -4.86 -1.82 -11.00
C ARG A 7 -5.69 -0.74 -10.30
N TRP A 8 -5.07 0.38 -9.97
CA TRP A 8 -5.75 1.46 -9.27
C TRP A 8 -6.86 2.11 -10.10
N VAL A 9 -6.63 2.32 -11.40
CA VAL A 9 -7.67 2.83 -12.31
C VAL A 9 -8.90 1.89 -12.34
N LEU A 10 -8.69 0.57 -12.27
CA LEU A 10 -9.79 -0.39 -12.16
C LEU A 10 -10.53 -0.32 -10.82
N LEU A 11 -9.83 0.00 -9.72
CA LEU A 11 -10.44 0.20 -8.40
C LEU A 11 -11.24 1.51 -8.32
N ILE A 12 -10.79 2.55 -9.02
CA ILE A 12 -11.49 3.84 -9.06
C ILE A 12 -12.79 3.75 -9.88
N ASP A 13 -12.77 3.00 -10.99
CA ASP A 13 -13.95 2.78 -11.85
C ASP A 13 -14.64 4.09 -12.29
N SER A 14 -13.87 5.01 -12.87
CA SER A 14 -14.39 6.29 -13.37
C SER A 14 -13.74 6.68 -14.68
N ASP A 15 -14.55 7.09 -15.66
CA ASP A 15 -14.09 7.60 -16.95
C ASP A 15 -13.42 8.98 -16.86
N SER A 16 -13.61 9.68 -15.76
CA SER A 16 -12.96 10.99 -15.51
C SER A 16 -11.44 10.87 -15.26
N VAL A 17 -10.93 9.66 -15.00
CA VAL A 17 -9.53 9.44 -14.67
C VAL A 17 -8.74 9.00 -15.89
N GLN A 18 -7.79 9.84 -16.30
CA GLN A 18 -6.84 9.47 -17.34
C GLN A 18 -5.73 8.58 -16.78
N LYS A 19 -5.40 7.51 -17.52
CA LYS A 19 -4.37 6.53 -17.15
C LYS A 19 -2.98 7.16 -16.93
N LYS A 20 -2.64 8.20 -17.69
CA LYS A 20 -1.35 8.92 -17.54
C LYS A 20 -1.29 9.70 -16.22
N ASP A 21 -2.38 10.34 -15.82
CA ASP A 21 -2.44 11.12 -14.59
C ASP A 21 -2.43 10.20 -13.37
N ALA A 22 -3.14 9.07 -13.44
CA ALA A 22 -3.05 8.03 -12.41
C ALA A 22 -1.63 7.45 -12.30
N PHE A 23 -0.90 7.31 -13.41
CA PHE A 23 0.49 6.85 -13.39
C PHE A 23 1.43 7.86 -12.73
N SER A 24 1.30 9.15 -13.07
CA SER A 24 2.04 10.23 -12.40
C SER A 24 1.68 10.31 -10.91
N ALA A 25 0.40 10.22 -10.56
CA ALA A 25 -0.08 10.25 -9.19
C ALA A 25 0.57 9.16 -8.33
N VAL A 26 0.70 7.93 -8.86
CA VAL A 26 1.37 6.82 -8.16
C VAL A 26 2.81 7.19 -7.86
N TRP A 27 3.59 7.64 -8.85
CA TRP A 27 4.99 8.03 -8.65
C TRP A 27 5.15 9.17 -7.64
N ILE A 28 4.33 10.23 -7.77
CA ILE A 28 4.34 11.37 -6.86
C ILE A 28 3.98 10.93 -5.43
N GLY A 29 3.03 10.01 -5.27
CA GLY A 29 2.70 9.43 -3.97
C GLY A 29 3.84 8.64 -3.34
N TYR A 30 4.54 7.82 -4.13
CA TYR A 30 5.70 7.07 -3.65
C TYR A 30 6.88 7.98 -3.27
N LEU A 31 7.09 9.08 -4.00
CA LEU A 31 8.01 10.14 -3.59
C LEU A 31 7.56 10.78 -2.27
N GLY A 32 6.26 11.05 -2.12
CA GLY A 32 5.68 11.53 -0.88
C GLY A 32 5.98 10.62 0.32
N ASN A 33 5.84 9.31 0.14
CA ASN A 33 6.18 8.31 1.16
C ASN A 33 7.69 8.18 1.44
N ALA A 34 8.53 8.56 0.48
CA ALA A 34 9.98 8.57 0.66
C ALA A 34 10.44 9.77 1.50
N ILE A 35 9.81 10.93 1.31
CA ILE A 35 10.22 12.21 1.91
C ILE A 35 9.47 12.49 3.22
N LEU A 36 8.16 12.26 3.27
CA LEU A 36 7.32 12.61 4.40
C LEU A 36 7.23 11.49 5.45
N PRO A 37 7.10 11.85 6.74
CA PRO A 37 6.76 10.89 7.78
C PRO A 37 5.32 10.40 7.63
N PHE A 38 4.97 9.34 8.37
CA PHE A 38 3.62 8.79 8.48
C PHE A 38 2.92 8.37 7.17
N ARG A 39 3.69 8.20 6.09
CA ARG A 39 3.17 7.77 4.77
C ARG A 39 2.08 8.69 4.21
N LEU A 40 2.23 10.00 4.42
CA LEU A 40 1.33 10.99 3.84
C LEU A 40 1.36 11.04 2.29
N GLY A 41 2.22 10.25 1.65
CA GLY A 41 2.26 10.10 0.19
C GLY A 41 0.97 9.51 -0.40
N GLU A 42 0.19 8.73 0.35
CA GLU A 42 -1.14 8.30 -0.11
C GLU A 42 -2.12 9.48 -0.26
N ILE A 43 -2.03 10.47 0.64
CA ILE A 43 -2.81 11.72 0.56
C ILE A 43 -2.34 12.53 -0.63
N ILE A 44 -1.02 12.66 -0.82
CA ILE A 44 -0.45 13.36 -1.97
C ILE A 44 -0.90 12.74 -3.30
N ARG A 45 -0.84 11.42 -3.42
CA ARG A 45 -1.33 10.66 -4.61
C ARG A 45 -2.79 10.99 -4.90
N SER A 46 -3.61 11.04 -3.85
CA SER A 46 -5.05 11.31 -3.96
C SER A 46 -5.31 12.77 -4.31
N TYR A 47 -4.60 13.71 -3.69
CA TYR A 47 -4.67 15.14 -3.96
C TYR A 47 -4.31 15.46 -5.42
N PHE A 48 -3.18 14.95 -5.90
CA PHE A 48 -2.75 15.15 -7.29
C PHE A 48 -3.84 14.71 -8.28
N LEU A 49 -4.41 13.52 -8.07
CA LEU A 49 -5.42 13.00 -9.00
C LEU A 49 -6.77 13.70 -8.85
N SER A 50 -7.13 14.18 -7.64
CA SER A 50 -8.35 14.97 -7.45
C SER A 50 -8.28 16.32 -8.17
N LYS A 51 -7.10 16.94 -8.31
CA LYS A 51 -6.91 18.17 -9.12
C LYS A 51 -7.18 17.94 -10.60
N LYS A 52 -7.10 16.69 -11.07
CA LYS A 52 -7.21 16.30 -12.48
C LYS A 52 -8.45 15.46 -12.81
N SER A 53 -9.32 15.22 -11.84
CA SER A 53 -10.53 14.42 -12.00
C SER A 53 -11.69 15.01 -11.21
N CYS A 54 -12.91 14.54 -11.44
CA CYS A 54 -14.09 14.98 -10.69
C CYS A 54 -14.27 14.19 -9.37
N ILE A 55 -13.21 13.57 -8.87
CA ILE A 55 -13.25 12.62 -7.74
C ILE A 55 -12.62 13.28 -6.52
N SER A 56 -13.28 13.17 -5.37
CA SER A 56 -12.77 13.76 -4.14
C SER A 56 -11.55 13.00 -3.59
N ILE A 57 -10.71 13.68 -2.81
CA ILE A 57 -9.54 13.07 -2.14
C ILE A 57 -9.97 11.88 -1.28
N VAL A 58 -11.09 12.01 -0.56
CA VAL A 58 -11.64 10.95 0.31
C VAL A 58 -12.05 9.71 -0.49
N GLN A 59 -12.64 9.88 -1.68
CA GLN A 59 -12.97 8.77 -2.58
C GLN A 59 -11.72 8.02 -3.02
N LEU A 60 -10.70 8.76 -3.45
CA LEU A 60 -9.43 8.20 -3.89
C LEU A 60 -8.70 7.46 -2.75
N LEU A 61 -8.64 8.05 -1.56
CA LEU A 61 -8.07 7.39 -0.38
C LEU A 61 -8.79 6.08 -0.05
N THR A 62 -10.11 6.04 -0.19
CA THR A 62 -10.90 4.83 0.04
C THR A 62 -10.50 3.71 -0.93
N THR A 63 -10.28 4.03 -2.21
CA THR A 63 -9.80 3.04 -3.19
C THR A 63 -8.38 2.56 -2.88
N ILE A 64 -7.52 3.42 -2.31
CA ILE A 64 -6.17 3.04 -1.87
C ILE A 64 -6.24 2.10 -0.66
N ILE A 65 -7.14 2.32 0.30
CA ILE A 65 -7.35 1.38 1.41
C ILE A 65 -7.72 -0.01 0.87
N ILE A 66 -8.62 -0.08 -0.11
CA ILE A 66 -8.99 -1.34 -0.75
C ILE A 66 -7.78 -1.95 -1.49
N GLU A 67 -7.00 -1.15 -2.21
CA GLU A 67 -5.74 -1.58 -2.85
C GLU A 67 -4.80 -2.25 -1.82
N LYS A 68 -4.60 -1.62 -0.65
CA LYS A 68 -3.75 -2.15 0.43
C LYS A 68 -4.32 -3.42 1.06
N LEU A 69 -5.65 -3.54 1.17
CA LEU A 69 -6.28 -4.78 1.64
C LEU A 69 -6.00 -5.94 0.68
N PHE A 70 -6.13 -5.73 -0.63
CA PHE A 70 -5.77 -6.73 -1.63
C PHE A 70 -4.29 -7.14 -1.51
N ASP A 71 -3.40 -6.17 -1.34
CA ASP A 71 -1.97 -6.41 -1.17
C ASP A 71 -1.64 -7.23 0.09
N ILE A 72 -2.20 -6.84 1.23
CA ILE A 72 -1.96 -7.55 2.50
C ILE A 72 -2.57 -8.96 2.46
N CYS A 73 -3.77 -9.12 1.91
CA CYS A 73 -4.39 -10.44 1.75
C CYS A 73 -3.56 -11.35 0.85
N PHE A 74 -3.03 -10.82 -0.26
CA PHE A 74 -2.16 -11.57 -1.17
C PHE A 74 -0.86 -11.99 -0.45
N LEU A 75 -0.20 -11.08 0.25
CA LEU A 75 1.02 -11.37 1.01
C LEU A 75 0.80 -12.39 2.13
N LEU A 76 -0.34 -12.31 2.84
CA LEU A 76 -0.69 -13.29 3.86
C LEU A 76 -1.04 -14.66 3.28
N GLY A 77 -1.72 -14.70 2.14
CA GLY A 77 -1.96 -15.96 1.41
C GLY A 77 -0.66 -16.60 0.95
N LEU A 78 0.26 -15.79 0.42
CA LEU A 78 1.59 -16.23 0.02
C LEU A 78 2.40 -16.71 1.22
N PHE A 79 2.39 -15.98 2.33
CA PHE A 79 2.99 -16.41 3.60
C PHE A 79 2.44 -17.76 4.08
N PHE A 80 1.12 -17.93 4.05
CA PHE A 80 0.46 -19.17 4.43
C PHE A 80 0.96 -20.34 3.58
N VAL A 81 0.93 -20.21 2.25
CA VAL A 81 1.42 -21.25 1.33
C VAL A 81 2.86 -21.62 1.64
N ILE A 82 3.74 -20.63 1.84
CA ILE A 82 5.15 -20.88 2.12
C ILE A 82 5.38 -21.56 3.46
N SER A 83 4.60 -21.19 4.48
CA SER A 83 4.67 -21.79 5.81
C SER A 83 4.32 -23.28 5.83
N LEU A 84 3.65 -23.79 4.78
CA LEU A 84 3.38 -25.23 4.60
C LEU A 84 4.63 -26.00 4.15
N PHE A 85 5.58 -25.34 3.49
CA PHE A 85 6.75 -25.98 2.89
C PHE A 85 8.06 -25.66 3.63
N LEU A 86 8.10 -24.59 4.43
CA LEU A 86 9.30 -24.17 5.14
C LEU A 86 9.11 -24.22 6.66
N PRO A 87 10.05 -24.84 7.40
CA PRO A 87 10.04 -24.81 8.86
C PRO A 87 10.40 -23.41 9.34
N LEU A 88 9.37 -22.63 9.68
CA LEU A 88 9.53 -21.28 10.19
C LEU A 88 9.64 -21.28 11.72
N PRO A 89 10.47 -20.39 12.31
CA PRO A 89 10.44 -20.12 13.74
C PRO A 89 9.03 -19.80 14.26
N SER A 90 8.73 -20.28 15.46
CA SER A 90 7.41 -20.12 16.09
C SER A 90 6.96 -18.66 16.21
N TRP A 91 7.88 -17.74 16.48
CA TRP A 91 7.60 -16.31 16.58
C TRP A 91 7.14 -15.70 15.25
N ILE A 92 7.64 -16.17 14.09
CA ILE A 92 7.20 -15.71 12.77
C ILE A 92 5.80 -16.20 12.47
N ILE A 93 5.54 -17.49 12.74
CA ILE A 93 4.21 -18.08 12.57
C ILE A 93 3.20 -17.34 13.45
N PHE A 94 3.57 -17.02 14.69
CA PHE A 94 2.74 -16.25 15.61
C PHE A 94 2.46 -14.83 15.09
N SER A 95 3.49 -14.09 14.67
CA SER A 95 3.30 -12.76 14.06
C SER A 95 2.42 -12.80 12.82
N GLY A 96 2.62 -13.79 11.94
CA GLY A 96 1.78 -13.99 10.76
C GLY A 96 0.31 -14.25 11.11
N LYS A 97 0.06 -15.11 12.11
CA LYS A 97 -1.30 -15.38 12.63
C LYS A 97 -1.94 -14.12 13.24
N LEU A 98 -1.20 -13.33 14.01
CA LEU A 98 -1.70 -12.08 14.58
C LEU A 98 -2.11 -11.09 13.48
N ILE A 99 -1.24 -10.86 12.49
CA ILE A 99 -1.55 -9.96 11.37
C ILE A 99 -2.76 -10.48 10.59
N ALA A 100 -2.84 -11.79 10.31
CA ALA A 100 -3.99 -12.39 9.65
C ALA A 100 -5.28 -12.21 10.45
N GLY A 101 -5.25 -12.38 11.77
CA GLY A 101 -6.39 -12.12 12.65
C GLY A 101 -6.85 -10.66 12.61
N LEU A 102 -5.92 -9.71 12.68
CA LEU A 102 -6.23 -8.27 12.59
C LEU A 102 -6.85 -7.90 11.23
N VAL A 103 -6.31 -8.44 10.14
CA VAL A 103 -6.85 -8.23 8.79
C VAL A 103 -8.24 -8.84 8.64
N LEU A 104 -8.46 -10.04 9.19
CA LEU A 104 -9.78 -10.68 9.21
C LEU A 104 -10.81 -9.81 9.96
N ILE A 105 -10.45 -9.31 11.14
CA ILE A 105 -11.30 -8.40 11.93
C ILE A 105 -11.62 -7.14 11.11
N LEU A 106 -10.62 -6.53 10.47
CA LEU A 106 -10.80 -5.36 9.61
C LEU A 106 -11.75 -5.65 8.45
N ILE A 107 -11.59 -6.77 7.75
CA ILE A 107 -12.48 -7.20 6.66
C ILE A 107 -13.91 -7.40 7.18
N ILE A 108 -14.09 -8.08 8.32
CA ILE A 108 -15.41 -8.29 8.93
C ILE A 108 -16.05 -6.94 9.27
N CYS A 109 -15.32 -6.03 9.92
CA CYS A 109 -15.78 -4.68 10.21
C CYS A 109 -16.23 -3.95 8.94
N LEU A 110 -15.44 -3.99 7.87
CA LEU A 110 -15.79 -3.37 6.60
C LEU A 110 -17.02 -4.00 5.93
N ILE A 111 -17.18 -5.32 5.99
CA ILE A 111 -18.36 -6.02 5.47
C ILE A 111 -19.62 -5.64 6.27
N LEU A 112 -19.51 -5.58 7.61
CA LEU A 112 -20.62 -5.17 8.48
C LEU A 112 -21.03 -3.72 8.18
N ILE A 113 -20.06 -2.83 8.03
CA ILE A 113 -20.27 -1.43 7.61
C ILE A 113 -20.99 -1.36 6.26
N TYR A 114 -20.52 -2.12 5.26
CA TYR A 114 -21.09 -2.14 3.91
C TYR A 114 -22.53 -2.68 3.89
N LYS A 115 -22.80 -3.78 4.60
CA LYS A 115 -24.14 -4.38 4.66
C LYS A 115 -25.14 -3.48 5.39
N SER A 116 -24.67 -2.74 6.38
CA SER A 116 -25.52 -1.93 7.23
C SER A 116 -25.72 -0.52 6.68
N LYS A 117 -26.13 -0.38 5.40
CA LYS A 117 -26.28 0.91 4.66
C LYS A 117 -26.86 2.08 5.47
N LYS A 118 -27.77 1.83 6.42
CA LYS A 118 -28.29 2.83 7.38
C LYS A 118 -27.41 3.03 8.62
N SER A 119 -26.85 1.95 9.17
CA SER A 119 -26.13 1.97 10.44
C SER A 119 -24.73 2.57 10.36
N PHE A 120 -24.02 2.59 9.23
CA PHE A 120 -22.70 3.26 9.21
C PHE A 120 -22.82 4.77 9.42
N GLN A 121 -23.74 5.42 8.68
CA GLN A 121 -24.06 6.83 8.91
C GLN A 121 -24.59 7.04 10.32
N ASP A 122 -25.53 6.21 10.79
CA ASP A 122 -26.09 6.36 12.13
C ASP A 122 -25.06 6.12 13.24
N VAL A 123 -24.16 5.14 13.13
CA VAL A 123 -23.10 4.83 14.12
C VAL A 123 -22.05 5.92 14.13
N CYS A 124 -21.58 6.39 12.95
CA CYS A 124 -20.71 7.55 12.88
C CYS A 124 -21.39 8.77 13.52
N LEU A 125 -22.64 9.04 13.18
CA LEU A 125 -23.39 10.15 13.78
C LEU A 125 -23.60 9.96 15.29
N LYS A 126 -23.79 8.75 15.81
CA LYS A 126 -24.00 8.47 17.24
C LYS A 126 -22.71 8.53 18.07
N ILE A 127 -21.60 8.09 17.51
CA ILE A 127 -20.26 8.19 18.12
C ILE A 127 -19.84 9.66 18.15
N PHE A 128 -20.05 10.39 17.05
CA PHE A 128 -19.68 11.80 16.94
C PHE A 128 -20.74 12.77 17.48
N SER A 129 -21.99 12.36 17.75
CA SER A 129 -23.02 13.23 18.33
C SER A 129 -22.75 13.62 19.78
N LYS A 130 -21.87 12.89 20.47
CA LYS A 130 -21.41 13.24 21.83
C LYS A 130 -20.28 14.26 21.82
N LEU A 131 -19.72 14.57 20.66
CA LEU A 131 -18.71 15.60 20.47
C LEU A 131 -19.38 16.83 19.81
N PRO A 132 -19.01 18.07 20.17
CA PRO A 132 -19.56 19.29 19.55
C PRO A 132 -18.99 19.49 18.14
N LEU A 133 -19.29 18.55 17.23
CA LEU A 133 -18.71 18.45 15.89
C LEU A 133 -19.80 18.51 14.80
N GLY A 134 -20.69 19.50 14.89
CA GLY A 134 -21.70 19.76 13.84
C GLY A 134 -21.10 19.95 12.43
N LYS A 135 -19.82 20.34 12.35
CA LYS A 135 -19.06 20.47 11.10
C LYS A 135 -18.64 19.12 10.48
N PHE A 136 -18.48 18.05 11.27
CA PHE A 136 -18.04 16.74 10.76
C PHE A 136 -19.12 16.01 9.94
N ARG A 137 -20.41 16.31 10.18
CA ARG A 137 -21.53 15.69 9.47
C ARG A 137 -21.45 15.90 7.95
N GLN A 138 -20.96 17.06 7.51
CA GLN A 138 -20.76 17.39 6.09
C GLN A 138 -19.63 16.57 5.44
N TYR A 139 -18.68 16.03 6.21
CA TYR A 139 -17.60 15.17 5.73
C TYR A 139 -17.95 13.66 5.78
N ILE A 140 -18.86 13.26 6.67
CA ILE A 140 -19.25 11.85 6.87
C ILE A 140 -20.11 11.32 5.70
N GLU A 141 -21.02 12.14 5.17
CA GLU A 141 -21.94 11.72 4.10
C GLU A 141 -21.19 11.38 2.79
N PRO A 142 -20.28 12.23 2.27
CA PRO A 142 -19.47 11.90 1.11
C PRO A 142 -18.60 10.67 1.34
N CYS A 143 -17.99 10.54 2.53
CA CYS A 143 -17.14 9.40 2.88
C CYS A 143 -17.90 8.07 2.85
N SER A 144 -19.14 8.03 3.38
CA SER A 144 -19.98 6.83 3.37
C SER A 144 -20.34 6.34 1.96
N ASN A 145 -20.71 7.25 1.05
CA ASN A 145 -20.99 6.91 -0.35
C ASN A 145 -19.72 6.45 -1.09
N SER A 146 -18.58 7.05 -0.75
CA SER A 146 -17.26 6.70 -1.29
C SER A 146 -16.82 5.28 -0.92
N PHE A 147 -17.05 4.88 0.34
CA PHE A 147 -16.83 3.52 0.80
C PHE A 147 -17.70 2.51 0.06
N ILE A 148 -18.99 2.79 -0.10
CA ILE A 148 -19.90 1.89 -0.83
C ILE A 148 -19.46 1.73 -2.30
N LEU A 149 -18.97 2.81 -2.93
CA LEU A 149 -18.43 2.76 -4.30
C LEU A 149 -17.19 1.89 -4.41
N GLY A 150 -16.22 2.01 -3.50
CA GLY A 150 -15.02 1.18 -3.50
C GLY A 150 -15.32 -0.32 -3.39
N PHE A 151 -16.34 -0.71 -2.63
CA PHE A 151 -16.76 -2.12 -2.51
C PHE A 151 -17.52 -2.66 -3.72
N LYS A 152 -17.94 -1.83 -4.69
CA LYS A 152 -18.58 -2.30 -5.94
C LYS A 152 -17.71 -3.26 -6.74
N VAL A 153 -16.39 -3.20 -6.57
CA VAL A 153 -15.43 -4.14 -7.17
C VAL A 153 -15.81 -5.60 -6.90
N PHE A 154 -16.29 -5.91 -5.70
CA PHE A 154 -16.66 -7.28 -5.32
C PHE A 154 -17.97 -7.76 -5.98
N ASN A 155 -18.77 -6.85 -6.55
CA ASN A 155 -19.99 -7.20 -7.26
C ASN A 155 -19.74 -7.57 -8.73
N ASN A 156 -18.56 -7.28 -9.28
CA ASN A 156 -18.20 -7.60 -10.66
C ASN A 156 -17.06 -8.62 -10.70
N PRO A 157 -17.35 -9.90 -10.99
CA PRO A 157 -16.35 -10.97 -10.93
C PRO A 157 -15.22 -10.77 -11.95
N PHE A 158 -15.52 -10.22 -13.13
CA PHE A 158 -14.51 -9.95 -14.15
C PHE A 158 -13.50 -8.90 -13.68
N ARG A 159 -13.97 -7.81 -13.06
CA ARG A 159 -13.08 -6.79 -12.49
C ARG A 159 -12.27 -7.32 -11.31
N PHE A 160 -12.89 -8.14 -10.46
CA PHE A 160 -12.19 -8.80 -9.36
C PHE A 160 -11.03 -9.69 -9.87
N ILE A 161 -11.27 -10.47 -10.93
CA ILE A 161 -10.24 -11.26 -11.60
C ILE A 161 -9.13 -10.36 -12.16
N GLN A 162 -9.47 -9.27 -12.85
CA GLN A 162 -8.48 -8.34 -13.38
C GLN A 162 -7.61 -7.73 -12.27
N ILE A 163 -8.20 -7.29 -11.16
CA ILE A 163 -7.47 -6.75 -10.01
C ILE A 163 -6.55 -7.81 -9.39
N THR A 164 -7.02 -9.04 -9.28
CA THR A 164 -6.23 -10.18 -8.79
C THR A 164 -5.04 -10.46 -9.71
N LEU A 165 -5.25 -10.48 -11.03
CA LEU A 165 -4.18 -10.65 -12.01
C LEU A 165 -3.15 -9.52 -11.95
N TRP A 166 -3.60 -8.27 -11.84
CA TRP A 166 -2.67 -7.15 -11.66
C TRP A 166 -1.90 -7.23 -10.34
N THR A 167 -2.55 -7.67 -9.25
CA THR A 167 -1.89 -7.90 -7.96
C THR A 167 -0.81 -8.96 -8.09
N LEU A 168 -1.11 -10.07 -8.76
CA LEU A 168 -0.14 -11.13 -9.06
C LEU A 168 1.04 -10.58 -9.87
N ILE A 169 0.79 -9.82 -10.94
CA ILE A 169 1.84 -9.19 -11.75
C ILE A 169 2.74 -8.27 -10.90
N ILE A 170 2.14 -7.42 -10.05
CA ILE A 170 2.88 -6.49 -9.17
C ILE A 170 3.83 -7.28 -8.26
N TRP A 171 3.32 -8.31 -7.59
CA TRP A 171 4.10 -9.10 -6.65
C TRP A 171 5.10 -10.03 -7.35
N SER A 172 4.81 -10.53 -8.56
CA SER A 172 5.78 -11.27 -9.38
C SER A 172 6.97 -10.39 -9.76
N PHE A 173 6.76 -9.14 -10.17
CA PHE A 173 7.87 -8.22 -10.43
C PHE A 173 8.66 -7.89 -9.17
N ALA A 174 7.99 -7.69 -8.03
CA ALA A 174 8.67 -7.46 -6.76
C ALA A 174 9.49 -8.68 -6.31
N PHE A 175 8.96 -9.90 -6.50
CA PHE A 175 9.66 -11.15 -6.26
C PHE A 175 10.89 -11.29 -7.16
N LEU A 176 10.74 -11.04 -8.47
CA LEU A 176 11.85 -11.12 -9.43
C LEU A 176 12.95 -10.10 -9.08
N LEU A 177 12.59 -8.87 -8.72
CA LEU A 177 13.54 -7.85 -8.30
C LEU A 177 14.35 -8.31 -7.08
N ASN A 178 13.67 -8.79 -6.02
CA ASN A 178 14.35 -9.32 -4.84
C ASN A 178 15.26 -10.51 -5.17
N SER A 179 14.80 -11.39 -6.08
CA SER A 179 15.57 -12.55 -6.54
C SER A 179 16.84 -12.15 -7.26
N CYS A 180 16.77 -11.18 -8.18
CA CYS A 180 17.95 -10.66 -8.87
C CYS A 180 18.95 -10.05 -7.89
N ILE A 181 18.48 -9.34 -6.85
CA ILE A 181 19.37 -8.74 -5.85
C ILE A 181 20.05 -9.83 -5.01
N LEU A 182 19.32 -10.82 -4.51
CA LEU A 182 19.91 -11.94 -3.76
C LEU A 182 20.91 -12.72 -4.62
N TRP A 183 20.56 -12.99 -5.88
CA TRP A 183 21.43 -13.68 -6.82
C TRP A 183 22.71 -12.88 -7.12
N SER A 184 22.61 -11.56 -7.26
CA SER A 184 23.78 -10.69 -7.45
C SER A 184 24.77 -10.69 -6.29
N LEU A 185 24.32 -11.10 -5.10
CA LEU A 185 25.14 -11.23 -3.89
C LEU A 185 25.65 -12.66 -3.66
N GLY A 186 25.44 -13.56 -4.62
CA GLY A 186 25.89 -14.96 -4.53
C GLY A 186 25.09 -15.81 -3.54
N ILE A 187 23.83 -15.45 -3.27
CA ILE A 187 22.94 -16.23 -2.39
C ILE A 187 22.21 -17.28 -3.23
N ASP A 188 22.63 -18.54 -3.11
CA ASP A 188 22.10 -19.65 -3.90
C ASP A 188 20.65 -20.04 -3.52
N THR A 189 20.26 -19.82 -2.27
CA THR A 189 18.90 -20.08 -1.76
C THR A 189 17.92 -18.94 -2.06
N TRP A 190 18.08 -18.29 -3.22
CA TRP A 190 17.33 -17.07 -3.54
C TRP A 190 15.81 -17.27 -3.56
N LEU A 191 15.27 -18.44 -3.96
CA LEU A 191 13.82 -18.63 -4.13
C LEU A 191 13.03 -18.53 -2.79
N PRO A 192 13.33 -19.33 -1.73
CA PRO A 192 12.69 -19.16 -0.42
C PRO A 192 12.95 -17.78 0.20
N LEU A 193 14.19 -17.27 0.08
CA LEU A 193 14.58 -16.00 0.68
C LEU A 193 13.90 -14.81 0.00
N SER A 194 13.71 -14.83 -1.31
CA SER A 194 12.98 -13.81 -2.06
C SER A 194 11.54 -13.71 -1.59
N PHE A 195 10.87 -14.85 -1.39
CA PHE A 195 9.52 -14.82 -0.89
C PHE A 195 9.44 -14.33 0.56
N MET A 196 10.33 -14.81 1.43
CA MET A 196 10.34 -14.40 2.83
C MET A 196 10.65 -12.92 3.00
N THR A 197 11.70 -12.43 2.34
CA THR A 197 12.06 -11.01 2.37
C THR A 197 10.97 -10.15 1.74
N LEU A 198 10.29 -10.62 0.69
CA LEU A 198 9.13 -9.94 0.12
C LEU A 198 8.00 -9.80 1.14
N VAL A 199 7.59 -10.89 1.79
CA VAL A 199 6.50 -10.88 2.77
C VAL A 199 6.86 -10.05 3.99
N VAL A 200 7.98 -10.37 4.65
CA VAL A 200 8.35 -9.78 5.94
C VAL A 200 8.61 -8.29 5.79
N ASN A 201 9.35 -7.86 4.76
CA ASN A 201 9.62 -6.44 4.57
C ASN A 201 8.33 -5.68 4.21
N ASN A 202 7.50 -6.19 3.30
CA ASN A 202 6.30 -5.44 2.89
C ASN A 202 5.22 -5.39 3.98
N LEU A 203 5.04 -6.46 4.76
CA LEU A 203 4.13 -6.43 5.91
C LEU A 203 4.68 -5.55 7.03
N GLY A 204 5.97 -5.63 7.35
CA GLY A 204 6.55 -4.78 8.40
C GLY A 204 6.66 -3.31 8.02
N MET A 205 6.76 -3.02 6.73
CA MET A 205 6.65 -1.66 6.21
C MET A 205 5.28 -1.04 6.48
N VAL A 206 4.19 -1.81 6.67
CA VAL A 206 2.86 -1.25 7.00
C VAL A 206 2.91 -0.37 8.25
N ILE A 207 3.86 -0.62 9.17
CA ILE A 207 4.05 0.17 10.38
C ILE A 207 4.44 1.61 9.97
N PRO A 208 3.64 2.63 10.36
CA PRO A 208 4.00 4.01 10.10
C PRO A 208 5.27 4.34 10.89
N SER A 209 6.36 4.57 10.16
CA SER A 209 7.69 4.77 10.73
C SER A 209 8.37 6.02 10.15
N MET A 210 9.70 6.08 10.22
CA MET A 210 10.51 7.16 9.67
C MET A 210 10.32 7.31 8.15
N PRO A 211 10.63 8.49 7.57
CA PRO A 211 10.68 8.68 6.12
C PRO A 211 11.50 7.56 5.45
N SER A 212 11.01 7.07 4.31
CA SER A 212 11.60 5.93 3.59
C SER A 212 11.74 4.62 4.39
N ASN A 213 11.11 4.48 5.56
CA ASN A 213 11.20 3.32 6.47
C ASN A 213 12.65 2.88 6.75
N ILE A 214 13.57 3.85 6.81
CA ILE A 214 14.98 3.60 7.17
C ILE A 214 15.00 2.98 8.56
N GLY A 215 15.89 2.00 8.76
CA GLY A 215 15.96 1.23 10.00
C GLY A 215 15.00 0.03 9.98
N VAL A 216 13.69 0.24 9.93
CA VAL A 216 12.70 -0.87 9.93
C VAL A 216 12.94 -1.81 8.75
N TYR A 217 13.15 -1.26 7.56
CA TYR A 217 13.45 -2.06 6.36
C TYR A 217 14.73 -2.89 6.52
N HIS A 218 15.80 -2.27 7.02
CA HIS A 218 17.10 -2.93 7.19
C HIS A 218 17.04 -4.02 8.26
N TYR A 219 16.41 -3.71 9.40
CA TYR A 219 16.22 -4.65 10.49
C TYR A 219 15.45 -5.89 10.02
N LEU A 220 14.31 -5.69 9.34
CA LEU A 220 13.50 -6.80 8.85
C LEU A 220 14.23 -7.63 7.79
N ALA A 221 14.98 -7.00 6.89
CA ALA A 221 15.81 -7.72 5.92
C ALA A 221 16.86 -8.60 6.61
N ILE A 222 17.59 -8.05 7.59
CA ILE A 222 18.62 -8.78 8.34
C ILE A 222 18.02 -9.92 9.15
N VAL A 223 16.92 -9.67 9.88
CA VAL A 223 16.21 -10.70 10.65
C VAL A 223 15.66 -11.79 9.74
N THR A 224 15.15 -11.43 8.56
CA THR A 224 14.63 -12.40 7.61
C THR A 224 15.74 -13.32 7.11
N LEU A 225 16.88 -12.76 6.72
CA LEU A 225 18.00 -13.49 6.18
C LEU A 225 18.74 -14.32 7.24
N SER A 226 18.75 -13.88 8.50
CA SER A 226 19.37 -14.63 9.60
C SER A 226 18.66 -15.95 9.91
N ILE A 227 17.34 -16.04 9.69
CA ILE A 227 16.58 -17.30 9.81
C ILE A 227 17.11 -18.37 8.85
N PHE A 228 17.68 -17.95 7.73
CA PHE A 228 18.29 -18.82 6.72
C PHE A 228 19.81 -18.91 6.88
N ASN A 229 20.36 -18.53 8.04
CA ASN A 229 21.78 -18.55 8.36
C ASN A 229 22.67 -17.75 7.38
N ILE A 230 22.12 -16.72 6.74
CA ILE A 230 22.92 -15.80 5.94
C ILE A 230 23.75 -14.91 6.85
N ASN A 231 25.03 -14.73 6.50
CA ASN A 231 25.95 -13.89 7.26
C ASN A 231 25.40 -12.45 7.41
N PRO A 232 25.48 -11.82 8.60
CA PRO A 232 25.00 -10.46 8.83
C PRO A 232 25.55 -9.39 7.87
N VAL A 233 26.80 -9.53 7.43
CA VAL A 233 27.43 -8.61 6.46
C VAL A 233 26.71 -8.70 5.12
N THR A 234 26.53 -9.91 4.58
CA THR A 234 25.79 -10.13 3.32
C THR A 234 24.33 -9.71 3.44
N ALA A 235 23.70 -9.96 4.60
CA ALA A 235 22.33 -9.55 4.86
C ALA A 235 22.17 -8.03 4.89
N LEU A 236 23.15 -7.32 5.48
CA LEU A 236 23.20 -5.86 5.45
C LEU A 236 23.45 -5.34 4.03
N SER A 237 24.34 -5.98 3.25
CA SER A 237 24.55 -5.63 1.84
C SER A 237 23.26 -5.76 1.03
N TYR A 238 22.50 -6.85 1.22
CA TYR A 238 21.18 -7.00 0.62
C TYR A 238 20.24 -5.89 1.04
N ALA A 239 20.15 -5.61 2.35
CA ALA A 239 19.26 -4.58 2.88
C ALA A 239 19.56 -3.20 2.26
N ILE A 240 20.83 -2.80 2.19
CA ILE A 240 21.25 -1.53 1.60
C ILE A 240 20.93 -1.48 0.11
N LEU A 241 21.34 -2.52 -0.64
CA LEU A 241 21.17 -2.54 -2.10
C LEU A 241 19.68 -2.53 -2.50
N SER A 242 18.87 -3.37 -1.85
CA SER A 242 17.43 -3.41 -2.08
C SER A 242 16.72 -2.13 -1.64
N HIS A 243 17.15 -1.49 -0.54
CA HIS A 243 16.59 -0.21 -0.10
C HIS A 243 16.89 0.90 -1.11
N ILE A 244 18.14 1.04 -1.56
CA ILE A 244 18.54 2.03 -2.57
C ILE A 244 17.79 1.82 -3.88
N ILE A 245 17.69 0.59 -4.37
CA ILE A 245 17.01 0.30 -5.65
C ILE A 245 15.52 0.66 -5.54
N ASN A 246 14.84 0.25 -4.46
CA ASN A 246 13.41 0.52 -4.30
C ASN A 246 13.13 2.01 -4.07
N PHE A 247 13.71 2.61 -3.03
CA PHE A 247 13.42 3.99 -2.64
C PHE A 247 14.07 5.02 -3.58
N GLY A 248 15.27 4.73 -4.10
CA GLY A 248 15.90 5.55 -5.13
C GLY A 248 15.05 5.61 -6.39
N SER A 249 14.46 4.48 -6.82
CA SER A 249 13.50 4.48 -7.94
C SER A 249 12.27 5.33 -7.64
N PHE A 250 11.73 5.29 -6.42
CA PHE A 250 10.58 6.10 -6.01
C PHE A 250 10.89 7.60 -6.09
N ILE A 251 12.06 8.01 -5.62
CA ILE A 251 12.50 9.39 -5.65
C ILE A 251 12.67 9.86 -7.10
N ILE A 252 13.45 9.13 -7.90
CA ILE A 252 13.73 9.49 -9.30
C ILE A 252 12.43 9.55 -10.12
N GLY A 253 11.61 8.49 -10.05
CA GLY A 253 10.37 8.42 -10.81
C GLY A 253 9.35 9.48 -10.40
N GLY A 254 9.26 9.80 -9.10
CA GLY A 254 8.40 10.88 -8.61
C GLY A 254 8.86 12.27 -9.04
N LEU A 255 10.16 12.56 -8.98
CA LEU A 255 10.72 13.82 -9.47
C LEU A 255 10.47 14.00 -10.97
N ILE A 256 10.70 12.96 -11.77
CA ILE A 256 10.37 12.96 -13.20
C ILE A 256 8.88 13.22 -13.41
N ALA A 257 8.00 12.58 -12.62
CA ALA A 257 6.57 12.79 -12.72
C ALA A 257 6.16 14.24 -12.37
N LEU A 258 6.76 14.88 -11.37
CA LEU A 258 6.51 16.30 -11.06
C LEU A 258 6.95 17.21 -12.21
N ILE A 259 8.14 16.98 -12.77
CA ILE A 259 8.68 17.76 -13.90
C ILE A 259 7.76 17.66 -15.13
N ILE A 260 7.34 16.44 -15.49
CA ILE A 260 6.43 16.21 -16.64
C ILE A 260 5.09 16.94 -16.43
N ASN A 261 4.61 17.00 -15.19
CA ASN A 261 3.35 17.65 -14.85
C ASN A 261 3.49 19.14 -14.52
N ARG A 262 4.70 19.70 -14.57
CA ARG A 262 5.02 21.11 -14.25
C ARG A 262 4.58 21.53 -12.85
N GLU A 263 4.67 20.61 -11.90
CA GLU A 263 4.39 20.86 -10.49
C GLU A 263 5.69 21.21 -9.76
N ASP A 264 5.70 22.31 -8.99
CA ASP A 264 6.83 22.64 -8.10
C ASP A 264 6.76 21.79 -6.82
N ILE A 265 7.88 21.19 -6.41
CA ILE A 265 7.92 20.26 -5.28
C ILE A 265 7.47 20.94 -3.98
N GLY A 266 7.98 22.14 -3.70
CA GLY A 266 7.77 22.82 -2.43
C GLY A 266 6.33 23.30 -2.28
N SER A 267 5.81 23.99 -3.29
CA SER A 267 4.43 24.49 -3.27
C SER A 267 3.43 23.33 -3.29
N PHE A 268 3.66 22.31 -4.12
CA PHE A 268 2.74 21.21 -4.28
C PHE A 268 2.55 20.41 -2.98
N PHE A 269 3.64 20.08 -2.28
CA PHE A 269 3.55 19.36 -1.01
C PHE A 269 2.87 20.20 0.07
N ARG A 270 3.10 21.52 0.09
CA ARG A 270 2.44 22.43 1.04
C ARG A 270 0.93 22.49 0.80
N GLU A 271 0.53 22.71 -0.44
CA GLU A 271 -0.89 22.75 -0.83
C GLU A 271 -1.59 21.43 -0.55
N ALA A 272 -0.94 20.29 -0.81
CA ALA A 272 -1.49 18.97 -0.55
C ALA A 272 -1.76 18.73 0.94
N LEU A 273 -0.87 19.19 1.83
CA LEU A 273 -1.02 19.07 3.28
C LEU A 273 -2.03 20.07 3.87
N GLU A 274 -2.20 21.22 3.22
CA GLU A 274 -3.21 22.22 3.62
C GLU A 274 -4.61 21.82 3.18
N ALA A 275 -4.76 21.15 2.04
CA ALA A 275 -6.04 20.66 1.53
C ALA A 275 -6.69 19.54 2.37
N GLU A 276 -5.97 19.00 3.35
CA GLU A 276 -6.48 18.04 4.34
C GLU A 276 -7.22 18.74 5.51
N LYS A 277 -6.96 20.03 5.76
CA LYS A 277 -7.53 20.79 6.90
C LYS A 277 -8.91 21.38 6.59
#